data_AF-A0A523VJ57-F1
#
_entry.id   AF-A0A523VJ57-F1
#
_cell.length_a   1.000
_cell.length_b   1.000
_cell.length_c   1.000
_cell.angle_alpha   90.00
_cell.angle_beta   90.00
_cell.angle_gamma   90.00
#
_symmetry.space_group_name_H-M   'P 1'
#
loop_
_entity.id
_entity.type
_entity.pdbx_description
1 polymer ?
#
loop_
_entity_poly.entity_id
_entity_poly.type
_entity_poly.pdbx_seq_one_letter_code
_entity_poly.pdbx_strand_id
1 'polypeptide(L)' 'MAIHHLNCASMRGRFPRLEAITYCLLVETNRGLVLVDTGIGRQDYTDPSRLMRVFMFW' A
#
# COMPACT_ATOMS: atom_id res chain seq x y z
N MET A 1 -7.36 21.93 6.31
CA MET A 1 -7.83 20.58 5.93
C MET A 1 -6.84 20.04 4.93
N ALA A 2 -6.18 18.93 5.26
CA ALA A 2 -5.13 18.33 4.44
C ALA A 2 -5.42 16.84 4.26
N ILE A 3 -4.97 16.31 3.11
CA ILE A 3 -4.96 14.88 2.83
C ILE A 3 -3.50 14.49 2.66
N HIS A 4 -3.00 13.67 3.59
CA HIS A 4 -1.65 13.15 3.56
C HIS A 4 -1.66 11.78 2.90
N HIS A 5 -0.83 11.59 1.88
CA HIS A 5 -0.63 10.31 1.23
C HIS A 5 0.51 9.57 1.92
N LEU A 6 0.21 8.46 2.59
CA LEU A 6 1.21 7.62 3.24
C LEU A 6 1.62 6.51 2.27
N ASN A 7 2.88 6.45 1.85
CA ASN A 7 3.38 5.34 1.05
C ASN A 7 3.47 4.08 1.91
N CYS A 8 2.69 3.05 1.58
CA CYS A 8 2.58 1.82 2.35
C CYS A 8 3.23 0.60 1.68
N ALA A 9 3.49 0.65 0.37
CA ALA A 9 4.27 -0.35 -0.34
C ALA A 9 4.60 0.11 -1.76
N SER A 10 5.71 -0.40 -2.29
CA SER A 10 6.01 -0.40 -3.72
C SER A 10 5.90 -1.83 -4.25
N MET A 11 5.26 -1.99 -5.40
CA MET A 11 4.98 -3.27 -6.03
C MET A 11 5.47 -3.25 -7.48
N ARG A 12 6.04 -4.38 -7.90
CA ARG A 12 6.46 -4.59 -9.28
C ARG A 12 5.97 -5.94 -9.79
N GLY A 13 5.08 -5.91 -10.77
CA GLY A 13 4.55 -7.08 -11.45
C GLY A 13 5.26 -7.32 -12.77
N ARG A 14 5.41 -8.60 -13.19
CA ARG A 14 6.05 -8.96 -14.48
C ARG A 14 5.05 -9.29 -15.58
N PHE A 15 3.86 -9.79 -15.25
CA PHE A 15 2.83 -10.21 -16.22
C PHE A 15 1.41 -9.85 -15.74
N PRO A 16 0.85 -8.69 -16.14
CA PRO A 16 1.47 -7.64 -16.97
C PRO A 16 2.60 -6.92 -16.23
N ARG A 17 3.46 -6.21 -16.97
CA ARG A 17 4.45 -5.32 -16.35
C ARG A 17 3.71 -4.23 -15.59
N LEU A 18 3.87 -4.20 -14.27
CA LEU A 18 3.20 -3.27 -13.37
C LEU A 18 4.25 -2.62 -12.49
N GLU A 19 4.19 -1.29 -12.35
CA GLU A 19 4.88 -0.56 -11.30
C GLU A 19 3.78 0.22 -10.56
N ALA A 20 3.59 -0.10 -9.28
CA ALA A 20 2.47 0.42 -8.50
C ALA A 20 2.91 0.73 -7.07
N ILE A 21 2.13 1.59 -6.42
CA ILE A 21 2.24 1.86 -4.98
C ILE A 21 0.88 1.60 -4.33
N THR A 22 0.90 1.20 -3.06
CA THR A 22 -0.29 1.30 -2.20
C THR A 22 -0.12 2.50 -1.29
N TYR A 23 -1.10 3.38 -1.22
CA TYR A 23 -1.12 4.47 -0.26
C TYR A 23 -2.31 4.35 0.68
N CYS A 24 -2.10 4.70 1.95
CA CYS A 24 -3.20 5.04 2.85
C CYS A 24 -3.38 6.56 2.84
N LEU A 25 -4.60 7.01 3.08
CA LEU A 25 -4.88 8.44 3.24
C LEU A 25 -5.06 8.75 4.72
N LEU A 26 -4.28 9.69 5.23
CA LEU A 26 -4.52 10.31 6.53
C LEU A 26 -5.17 11.67 6.28
N VAL A 27 -6.45 11.77 6.62
CA VAL A 27 -7.26 12.96 6.40
C VAL A 27 -7.40 13.74 7.71
N GLU A 28 -6.99 14.99 7.69
CA GLU A 28 -7.24 15.92 8.79
C GLU A 28 -8.66 16.45 8.72
N THR A 29 -9.45 16.23 9.78
CA THR A 29 -10.79 16.77 9.93
C THR A 29 -10.90 17.64 11.18
N ASN A 30 -11.98 18.41 11.31
CA ASN A 30 -12.26 19.16 12.54
C ASN A 30 -12.62 18.29 13.75
N ARG A 31 -12.83 16.98 13.55
CA ARG A 31 -13.15 16.00 14.61
C ARG A 31 -12.00 15.03 14.89
N GLY A 32 -10.81 15.31 14.35
CA GLY A 32 -9.63 14.46 14.48
C GLY A 32 -9.16 13.89 13.15
N LEU A 33 -8.32 12.86 13.24
CA LEU A 33 -7.73 12.20 12.08
C LEU A 33 -8.60 11.04 11.62
N VAL A 34 -8.77 10.91 10.30
CA VAL A 34 -9.39 9.74 9.67
C VAL A 34 -8.33 9.02 8.85
N LEU A 35 -8.17 7.72 9.11
CA LEU A 35 -7.34 6.84 8.31
C LEU A 35 -8.22 6.07 7.32
N VAL A 36 -7.93 6.20 6.03
CA VAL A 36 -8.57 5.43 4.97
C VAL A 36 -7.59 4.36 4.51
N ASP A 37 -8.03 3.10 4.59
CA ASP A 37 -7.23 1.89 4.36
C ASP A 37 -6.13 1.68 5.43
N THR A 38 -5.49 0.53 5.42
CA THR A 38 -4.36 0.19 6.31
C THR A 38 -3.18 -0.45 5.56
N GLY A 39 -3.26 -0.51 4.23
CA GLY A 39 -2.20 -1.03 3.40
C GLY A 39 -2.01 -2.54 3.56
N ILE A 40 -0.84 -3.01 3.15
CA ILE A 40 -0.48 -4.43 3.16
C ILE A 40 0.20 -4.78 4.49
N GLY A 41 -0.06 -5.98 5.02
CA GLY A 41 0.54 -6.43 6.26
C GLY A 41 2.04 -6.69 6.12
N ARG A 42 2.79 -6.53 7.22
CA ARG A 42 4.23 -6.89 7.24
C ARG A 42 4.49 -8.34 6.83
N GLN A 43 3.57 -9.25 7.16
CA GLN A 43 3.68 -10.66 6.82
C GLN A 43 3.55 -10.93 5.33
N ASP A 44 2.74 -10.17 4.59
CA ASP A 44 2.64 -10.29 3.14
C ASP A 44 3.96 -9.97 2.44
N TYR A 45 4.86 -9.22 3.10
CA TYR A 45 6.21 -8.98 2.61
C TYR A 45 7.22 -10.02 3.12
N THR A 46 7.18 -10.37 4.40
CA THR A 46 8.17 -11.30 4.99
C THR A 46 7.93 -12.77 4.66
N ASP A 47 6.67 -13.15 4.44
CA ASP A 47 6.26 -14.49 4.01
C ASP A 47 5.14 -14.36 2.95
N PRO A 48 5.48 -13.97 1.72
CA PRO A 48 4.49 -13.63 0.73
C PRO A 48 3.69 -14.85 0.26
N SER A 49 2.38 -14.70 0.19
CA SER A 49 1.52 -15.68 -0.46
C SER A 49 1.90 -15.87 -1.94
N ARG A 50 1.43 -16.96 -2.57
CA ARG A 50 1.66 -17.17 -4.02
C ARG A 50 1.14 -16.01 -4.87
N LEU A 51 0.02 -15.41 -4.46
CA LEU A 51 -0.54 -14.25 -5.14
C LEU A 51 0.32 -13.00 -4.92
N MET A 52 0.74 -12.74 -3.68
CA MET A 52 1.55 -11.56 -3.36
C MET A 52 2.88 -11.57 -4.12
N ARG A 53 3.50 -12.75 -4.29
CA ARG A 53 4.71 -12.91 -5.11
C ARG A 53 4.58 -12.42 -6.55
N VAL A 54 3.37 -12.40 -7.13
CA VAL A 54 3.14 -11.87 -8.49
C VAL A 54 3.40 -10.35 -8.57
N PHE A 55 3.39 -9.66 -7.42
CA PHE A 55 3.62 -8.22 -7.31
C PHE A 55 5.00 -7.85 -6.72
N MET A 56 5.88 -8.84 -6.51
CA MET A 56 7.18 -8.69 -5.84
C MET A 56 8.38 -9.02 -6.75
N PHE A 57 8.32 -8.60 -8.02
CA PHE A 57 9.40 -8.77 -8.99
C PHE A 57 10.34 -7.56 -8.99
N TRP A 58 11.21 -7.48 -7.99
CA TRP A 58 12.33 -6.54 -7.92
C TRP A 58 13.66 -7.20 -8.29
#